data_AF-A0A9E0UBC0-F1
#
_entry.id   AF-A0A9E0UBC0-F1
#
_cell.length_a   1.000
_cell.length_b   1.000
_cell.length_c   1.000
_cell.angle_alpha   90.00
_cell.angle_beta   90.00
_cell.angle_gamma   90.00
#
_symmetry.space_group_name_H-M   'P 1'
#
loop_
_entity.id
_entity.type
_entity.pdbx_description
1 polymer ?
#
loop_
_entity_poly.entity_id
_entity_poly.type
_entity_poly.pdbx_seq_one_letter_code
_entity_poly.pdbx_strand_id
1 'polypeptide(L)'
;MGHTVILVIGDDYEDQLDKFQNSEHADPQNRHWVTCDVLVSTIKAYEERPPNDVWGDVSFLDWVRKSFCIRVLEEQQEPDLAGLDRNGWIRLGPDGQVSELIHRSIPNGFFDFVSSEVVAFPLKKDRKAAIDIAREKARLKWEFRKRLGILRTGEQEPEAIDADGFTFTDSAAKRDIDFESMRAAIRAAAEERWEHAANACGSQKWKPFDVIWEKYRKANYSDAAYYAAINEWSEQAAVKAILATTTMDVCDSRIADRIRMEKMAAIGLWTNATHEAIDQLGLSRETYTKKFGLWKILGYTDVIMHGEHLKEFNEDQLFSSIPEETILTLVSAHC
;
A
#
# COMPACT_ATOMS: atom_id res chain seq x y z
N MET A 1 4.01 -6.26 -8.98
CA MET A 1 4.20 -6.17 -7.53
C MET A 1 3.83 -4.76 -7.13
N GLY A 2 3.04 -4.62 -6.08
CA GLY A 2 2.40 -3.35 -5.71
C GLY A 2 3.30 -2.52 -4.81
N HIS A 3 3.10 -1.21 -4.81
CA HIS A 3 3.63 -0.34 -3.76
C HIS A 3 2.43 0.11 -2.91
N THR A 4 2.59 0.04 -1.59
CA THR A 4 1.66 0.62 -0.63
C THR A 4 2.36 1.72 0.15
N VAL A 5 1.59 2.66 0.70
CA VAL A 5 2.10 3.62 1.66
C VAL A 5 1.43 3.33 3.00
N ILE A 6 2.24 3.21 4.03
CA ILE A 6 1.83 2.88 5.39
C ILE A 6 2.03 4.12 6.26
N LEU A 7 0.98 4.56 6.95
CA LEU A 7 1.07 5.56 8.01
C LEU A 7 1.33 4.86 9.34
N VAL A 8 2.52 5.06 9.91
CA VAL A 8 2.90 4.56 11.23
C VAL A 8 2.73 5.68 12.26
N ILE A 9 1.97 5.39 13.32
CA ILE A 9 1.64 6.32 14.41
C ILE A 9 2.35 5.86 15.68
N GLY A 10 3.24 6.72 16.18
CA GLY A 10 4.06 6.48 17.36
C GLY A 10 5.55 6.46 17.04
N ASP A 11 6.34 6.22 18.08
CA ASP A 11 7.80 6.11 17.98
C ASP A 11 8.21 4.74 17.44
N ASP A 12 9.47 4.64 17.00
CA ASP A 12 10.10 3.39 16.54
C ASP A 12 9.31 2.66 15.44
N TYR A 13 9.19 3.32 14.29
CA TYR A 13 8.42 2.78 13.17
C TYR A 13 8.98 1.43 12.66
N GLU A 14 10.28 1.17 12.81
CA GLU A 14 10.94 -0.06 12.38
C GLU A 14 10.44 -1.24 13.22
N ASP A 15 10.49 -1.11 14.55
CA ASP A 15 9.99 -2.12 15.49
C ASP A 15 8.48 -2.40 15.31
N GLN A 16 7.70 -1.37 15.00
CA GLN A 16 6.28 -1.51 14.71
C GLN A 16 5.99 -2.25 13.40
N LEU A 17 6.85 -2.07 12.37
CA LEU A 17 6.69 -2.66 11.04
C LEU A 17 7.22 -4.09 10.94
N ASP A 18 8.23 -4.45 11.72
CA ASP A 18 8.89 -5.77 11.66
C ASP A 18 7.92 -6.94 11.77
N LYS A 19 6.83 -6.79 12.53
CA LYS A 19 5.80 -7.85 12.68
C LYS A 19 4.88 -8.02 11.47
N PHE A 20 4.95 -7.11 10.50
CA PHE A 20 4.13 -7.09 9.30
C PHE A 20 4.94 -7.35 8.03
N GLN A 21 6.25 -7.57 8.17
CA GLN A 21 7.10 -7.97 7.06
C GLN A 21 6.90 -9.45 6.72
N ASN A 22 6.81 -9.77 5.44
CA ASN A 22 6.74 -11.13 4.92
C ASN A 22 8.02 -11.88 5.32
N SER A 23 7.84 -13.11 5.80
CA SER A 23 8.92 -13.98 6.28
C SER A 23 10.02 -14.21 5.23
N GLU A 24 9.69 -14.16 3.94
CA GLU A 24 10.66 -14.30 2.85
C GLU A 24 11.65 -13.12 2.74
N HIS A 25 11.31 -11.98 3.32
CA HIS A 25 12.09 -10.75 3.22
C HIS A 25 12.54 -10.22 4.59
N ALA A 26 11.97 -10.75 5.67
CA ALA A 26 12.35 -10.41 7.03
C ALA A 26 13.78 -10.83 7.37
N ASP A 27 14.40 -10.06 8.25
CA ASP A 27 15.65 -10.44 8.91
C ASP A 27 15.44 -11.80 9.61
N PRO A 28 16.35 -12.79 9.46
CA PRO A 28 16.27 -14.03 10.21
C PRO A 28 16.23 -13.87 11.74
N GLN A 29 16.74 -12.74 12.25
CA GLN A 29 16.72 -12.36 13.67
C GLN A 29 15.46 -11.60 14.08
N ASN A 30 14.51 -11.38 13.17
CA ASN A 30 13.25 -10.71 13.47
C ASN A 30 12.53 -11.42 14.62
N ARG A 31 12.28 -10.69 15.72
CA ARG A 31 11.72 -11.28 16.95
C ARG A 31 10.28 -11.79 16.80
N HIS A 32 9.61 -11.47 15.69
CA HIS A 32 8.23 -11.87 15.40
C HIS A 32 8.12 -13.17 14.61
N TRP A 33 9.24 -13.85 14.33
CA TRP A 33 9.21 -15.22 13.84
C TRP A 33 8.46 -16.13 14.79
N VAL A 34 7.49 -16.87 14.24
CA VAL A 34 6.79 -17.95 14.91
C VAL A 34 7.16 -19.27 14.26
N THR A 35 7.45 -20.26 15.09
CA THR A 35 7.79 -21.62 14.66
C THR A 35 6.66 -22.56 15.09
N CYS A 36 6.07 -23.27 14.13
CA CYS A 36 4.98 -24.20 14.36
C CYS A 36 5.34 -25.57 13.80
N ASP A 37 5.16 -26.63 14.59
CA ASP A 37 5.04 -27.98 14.05
C ASP A 37 3.64 -28.12 13.43
N VAL A 38 3.61 -28.36 12.11
CA VAL A 38 2.39 -28.48 11.32
C VAL A 38 2.17 -29.89 10.79
N LEU A 39 2.93 -30.89 11.26
CA LEU A 39 2.88 -32.25 10.74
C LEU A 39 1.48 -32.86 10.82
N VAL A 40 0.87 -32.84 12.02
CA VAL A 40 -0.43 -33.49 12.26
C VAL A 40 -1.54 -32.89 11.41
N SER A 41 -1.63 -31.55 11.34
CA SER A 41 -2.61 -30.87 10.49
C SER A 41 -2.38 -31.14 9.01
N THR A 42 -1.11 -31.29 8.61
CA THR A 42 -0.71 -31.53 7.22
C THR A 42 -1.04 -32.96 6.78
N ILE A 43 -0.85 -33.97 7.65
CA ILE A 43 -1.29 -35.35 7.39
C ILE A 43 -2.80 -35.40 7.17
N LYS A 44 -3.57 -34.77 8.07
CA LYS A 44 -5.03 -34.71 7.95
C LYS A 44 -5.47 -34.07 6.63
N ALA A 45 -4.85 -32.95 6.25
CA ALA A 45 -5.16 -32.25 4.99
C ALA A 45 -4.81 -33.08 3.74
N TYR A 46 -3.78 -33.94 3.83
CA TYR A 46 -3.43 -34.88 2.78
C TYR A 46 -4.46 -36.01 2.66
N GLU A 47 -4.91 -36.58 3.77
CA GLU A 47 -5.91 -37.66 3.82
C GLU A 47 -7.31 -37.21 3.36
N GLU A 48 -7.70 -35.98 3.67
CA GLU A 48 -9.00 -35.41 3.29
C GLU A 48 -9.07 -34.99 1.80
N ARG A 49 -7.94 -35.02 1.09
CA ARG A 49 -7.88 -34.57 -0.30
C ARG A 49 -8.41 -35.67 -1.24
N PRO A 50 -9.46 -35.42 -2.04
CA PRO A 50 -9.84 -36.35 -3.10
C PRO A 50 -8.68 -36.44 -4.12
N PRO A 51 -8.45 -37.62 -4.72
CA PRO A 51 -7.49 -37.76 -5.81
C PRO A 51 -7.95 -36.86 -6.96
N ASN A 52 -7.31 -35.69 -7.09
CA ASN A 52 -7.55 -34.79 -8.21
C ASN A 52 -6.56 -35.14 -9.32
N ASP A 53 -7.07 -35.28 -10.55
CA ASP A 53 -6.36 -35.70 -11.76
C ASP A 53 -5.04 -34.94 -12.06
N VAL A 54 -4.84 -33.78 -11.45
CA VAL A 54 -3.68 -32.90 -11.68
C VAL A 54 -2.40 -33.41 -11.01
N TRP A 55 -2.51 -34.17 -9.90
CA TRP A 55 -1.33 -34.56 -9.11
C TRP A 55 -1.08 -36.08 -9.08
N GLY A 56 -2.07 -36.91 -9.39
CA GLY A 56 -1.96 -38.37 -9.30
C GLY A 56 -1.68 -38.87 -7.88
N ASP A 57 -1.35 -40.17 -7.76
CA ASP A 57 -0.89 -40.77 -6.50
C ASP A 57 0.53 -40.28 -6.15
N VAL A 58 0.64 -39.09 -5.57
CA VAL A 58 1.89 -38.56 -5.02
C VAL A 58 2.08 -39.04 -3.58
N SER A 59 3.31 -39.43 -3.23
CA SER A 59 3.67 -39.74 -1.84
C SER A 59 3.44 -38.52 -0.93
N PHE A 60 3.19 -38.75 0.37
CA PHE A 60 3.05 -37.66 1.35
C PHE A 60 4.27 -36.71 1.33
N LEU A 61 5.48 -37.26 1.27
CA LEU A 61 6.71 -36.48 1.21
C LEU A 61 6.78 -35.59 -0.03
N ASP A 62 6.47 -36.12 -1.22
CA ASP A 62 6.47 -35.32 -2.45
C ASP A 62 5.41 -34.23 -2.41
N TRP A 63 4.25 -34.54 -1.83
CA TRP A 63 3.16 -33.61 -1.65
C TRP A 63 3.54 -32.45 -0.72
N VAL A 64 4.16 -32.73 0.43
CA VAL A 64 4.64 -31.69 1.36
C VAL A 64 5.75 -30.85 0.71
N ARG A 65 6.73 -31.47 0.04
CA ARG A 65 7.82 -30.72 -0.65
C ARG A 65 7.27 -29.73 -1.68
N LYS A 66 6.25 -30.15 -2.44
CA LYS A 66 5.58 -29.29 -3.42
C LYS A 66 4.71 -28.21 -2.78
N SER A 67 4.08 -28.51 -1.64
CA SER A 67 3.13 -27.59 -0.99
C SER A 67 3.83 -26.49 -0.19
N PHE A 68 4.96 -26.81 0.44
CA PHE A 68 5.65 -25.88 1.35
C PHE A 68 6.96 -25.33 0.79
N CYS A 69 7.53 -25.92 -0.27
CA CYS A 69 8.79 -25.49 -0.87
C CYS A 69 9.97 -25.41 0.14
N ILE A 70 9.95 -26.23 1.19
CA ILE A 70 10.97 -26.29 2.26
C ILE A 70 11.91 -27.49 2.09
N ARG A 71 13.10 -27.38 2.70
CA ARG A 71 14.18 -28.37 2.59
C ARG A 71 13.92 -29.59 3.47
N VAL A 72 14.43 -30.74 3.05
CA VAL A 72 14.48 -31.98 3.85
C VAL A 72 15.83 -32.05 4.56
N LEU A 73 15.80 -32.26 5.88
CA LEU A 73 16.95 -32.43 6.74
C LEU A 73 17.14 -33.90 7.10
N GLU A 74 18.41 -34.28 7.25
CA GLU A 74 18.77 -35.55 7.88
C GLU A 74 18.42 -35.54 9.37
N GLU A 75 18.27 -36.72 9.98
CA GLU A 75 17.76 -36.89 11.36
C GLU A 75 18.49 -36.00 12.40
N GLN A 76 19.79 -35.75 12.24
CA GLN A 76 20.61 -34.96 13.15
C GLN A 76 21.11 -33.64 12.54
N GLN A 77 20.63 -33.27 11.35
CA GLN A 77 21.02 -32.00 10.74
C GLN A 77 20.28 -30.85 11.42
N GLU A 78 21.05 -29.91 11.96
CA GLU A 78 20.54 -28.65 12.49
C GLU A 78 20.01 -27.75 11.36
N PRO A 79 18.86 -27.08 11.55
CA PRO A 79 18.32 -26.16 10.56
C PRO A 79 19.16 -24.87 10.47
N ASP A 80 19.41 -24.42 9.25
CA ASP A 80 19.98 -23.11 8.94
C ASP A 80 18.88 -22.03 8.98
N LEU A 81 18.61 -21.53 10.19
CA LEU A 81 17.55 -20.55 10.44
C LEU A 81 17.77 -19.20 9.74
N ALA A 82 19.00 -18.92 9.30
CA ALA A 82 19.36 -17.68 8.61
C ALA A 82 19.45 -17.81 7.09
N GLY A 83 19.63 -19.03 6.58
CA GLY A 83 19.67 -19.31 5.15
C GLY A 83 18.49 -20.17 4.70
N LEU A 84 18.77 -21.41 4.31
CA LEU A 84 17.84 -22.21 3.51
C LEU A 84 16.62 -22.72 4.27
N ASP A 85 16.69 -22.82 5.61
CA ASP A 85 15.62 -23.38 6.44
C ASP A 85 14.84 -22.28 7.17
N ARG A 86 15.05 -21.01 6.80
CA ARG A 86 14.44 -19.86 7.47
C ARG A 86 12.91 -19.92 7.52
N ASN A 87 12.27 -20.47 6.48
CA ASN A 87 10.81 -20.61 6.37
C ASN A 87 10.26 -21.95 6.89
N GLY A 88 11.14 -22.85 7.36
CA GLY A 88 10.76 -24.18 7.81
C GLY A 88 11.59 -25.30 7.19
N TRP A 89 11.33 -26.52 7.64
CA TRP A 89 12.03 -27.73 7.20
C TRP A 89 11.19 -28.99 7.43
N ILE A 90 11.59 -30.06 6.77
CA ILE A 90 11.07 -31.42 6.96
C ILE A 90 12.19 -32.27 7.55
N ARG A 91 11.91 -33.06 8.58
CA ARG A 91 12.83 -34.09 9.06
C ARG A 91 12.29 -35.48 8.75
N LEU A 92 13.17 -36.36 8.28
CA LEU A 92 12.83 -37.77 8.10
C LEU A 92 13.27 -38.58 9.32
N GLY A 93 12.43 -39.54 9.71
CA GLY A 93 12.78 -40.56 10.68
C GLY A 93 13.65 -41.66 10.06
N PRO A 94 14.15 -42.60 10.89
CA PRO A 94 14.99 -43.72 10.43
C PRO A 94 14.34 -44.64 9.39
N ASP A 95 13.00 -44.67 9.33
CA ASP A 95 12.20 -45.44 8.39
C ASP A 95 11.91 -44.69 7.07
N GLY A 96 12.43 -43.47 6.91
CA GLY A 96 12.19 -42.60 5.77
C GLY A 96 10.83 -41.90 5.78
N GLN A 97 10.04 -42.04 6.85
CA GLN A 97 8.79 -41.28 7.02
C GLN A 97 9.08 -39.88 7.54
N VAL A 98 8.15 -38.95 7.32
CA VAL A 98 8.25 -37.58 7.87
C VAL A 98 8.02 -37.64 9.38
N SER A 99 9.05 -37.30 10.17
CA SER A 99 9.00 -37.27 11.63
C SER A 99 8.75 -35.87 12.20
N GLU A 100 9.12 -34.83 11.44
CA GLU A 100 8.95 -33.43 11.82
C GLU A 100 8.59 -32.61 10.57
N LEU A 101 7.64 -31.69 10.70
CA LEU A 101 7.34 -30.72 9.66
C LEU A 101 7.17 -29.35 10.30
N ILE A 102 8.25 -28.56 10.27
CA ILE A 102 8.27 -27.24 10.86
C ILE A 102 8.00 -26.19 9.79
N HIS A 103 7.05 -25.31 10.09
CA HIS A 103 6.81 -24.08 9.35
C HIS A 103 7.20 -22.88 10.20
N ARG A 104 7.96 -21.96 9.62
CA ARG A 104 8.30 -20.68 10.23
C ARG A 104 7.70 -19.56 9.41
N SER A 105 7.05 -18.61 10.08
CA SER A 105 6.46 -17.45 9.43
C SER A 105 6.34 -16.26 10.39
N ILE A 106 5.95 -15.12 9.84
CA ILE A 106 5.52 -13.94 10.59
C ILE A 106 4.01 -13.84 10.35
N PRO A 107 3.14 -14.20 11.32
CA PRO A 107 1.71 -14.42 11.06
C PRO A 107 0.95 -13.23 10.49
N ASN A 108 1.41 -12.00 10.76
CA ASN A 108 0.80 -10.77 10.25
C ASN A 108 1.55 -10.18 9.06
N GLY A 109 2.50 -10.92 8.46
CA GLY A 109 3.26 -10.49 7.29
C GLY A 109 2.34 -10.15 6.11
N PHE A 110 2.43 -8.93 5.59
CA PHE A 110 1.69 -8.50 4.39
C PHE A 110 2.49 -7.65 3.41
N PHE A 111 3.68 -7.15 3.79
CA PHE A 111 4.57 -6.41 2.88
C PHE A 111 5.94 -7.07 2.81
N ASP A 112 6.65 -6.94 1.69
CA ASP A 112 7.97 -7.54 1.48
C ASP A 112 9.09 -6.74 2.14
N PHE A 113 9.27 -5.50 1.74
CA PHE A 113 10.32 -4.63 2.28
C PHE A 113 9.91 -3.17 2.20
N VAL A 114 10.49 -2.36 3.09
CA VAL A 114 10.37 -0.90 3.05
C VAL A 114 11.21 -0.36 1.89
N SER A 115 10.56 0.36 0.98
CA SER A 115 11.19 1.00 -0.17
C SER A 115 11.82 2.34 0.23
N SER A 116 12.71 2.85 -0.63
CA SER A 116 13.30 4.18 -0.46
C SER A 116 12.48 5.29 -1.13
N GLU A 117 11.28 5.00 -1.62
CA GLU A 117 10.43 6.02 -2.23
C GLU A 117 9.92 6.99 -1.17
N VAL A 118 10.10 8.27 -1.44
CA VAL A 118 9.82 9.33 -0.47
C VAL A 118 8.36 9.73 -0.56
N VAL A 119 7.60 9.41 0.47
CA VAL A 119 6.29 10.01 0.72
C VAL A 119 6.43 10.89 1.94
N ALA A 120 6.03 12.14 1.83
CA ALA A 120 6.37 13.15 2.83
C ALA A 120 5.18 14.05 3.18
N PHE A 121 5.10 14.39 4.46
CA PHE A 121 4.24 15.41 5.00
C PHE A 121 4.73 16.81 4.62
N PRO A 122 3.83 17.72 4.22
CA PRO A 122 4.11 19.14 4.24
C PRO A 122 4.13 19.63 5.70
N LEU A 123 5.16 20.39 6.07
CA LEU A 123 5.25 21.01 7.38
C LEU A 123 4.62 22.41 7.37
N LYS A 124 4.13 22.84 8.54
CA LYS A 124 3.66 24.22 8.74
C LYS A 124 4.80 25.20 8.46
N LYS A 125 4.44 26.40 7.98
CA LYS A 125 5.41 27.48 7.72
C LYS A 125 6.31 27.70 8.93
N ASP A 126 7.60 27.86 8.67
CA ASP A 126 8.66 28.06 9.67
C ASP A 126 9.01 26.84 10.55
N ARG A 127 8.38 25.67 10.33
CA ARG A 127 8.80 24.42 10.97
C ARG A 127 9.89 23.74 10.17
N LYS A 128 10.90 23.24 10.89
CA LYS A 128 11.94 22.38 10.33
C LYS A 128 11.63 20.94 10.71
N ALA A 129 11.86 20.01 9.80
CA ALA A 129 11.74 18.58 10.08
C ALA A 129 12.66 18.20 11.24
N ALA A 130 12.14 17.40 12.18
CA ALA A 130 12.95 16.84 13.26
C ALA A 130 13.86 15.71 12.74
N ILE A 131 13.32 14.87 11.85
CA ILE A 131 13.98 13.75 11.18
C ILE A 131 13.40 13.69 9.77
N ASP A 132 14.21 13.40 8.77
CA ASP A 132 13.80 13.12 7.39
C ASP A 132 14.55 11.85 6.99
N ILE A 133 13.90 10.68 7.14
CA ILE A 133 14.52 9.36 7.04
C ILE A 133 15.02 9.16 5.61
N ALA A 134 14.22 9.53 4.63
CA ALA A 134 14.56 9.55 3.22
C ALA A 134 15.79 10.41 2.94
N ARG A 135 15.83 11.63 3.49
CA ARG A 135 17.01 12.50 3.34
C ARG A 135 18.22 11.95 4.05
N GLU A 136 18.09 11.37 5.24
CA GLU A 136 19.22 10.76 5.93
C GLU A 136 19.76 9.57 5.14
N LYS A 137 18.89 8.72 4.59
CA LYS A 137 19.28 7.64 3.67
C LYS A 137 19.94 8.19 2.40
N ALA A 138 19.40 9.24 1.80
CA ALA A 138 19.97 9.89 0.63
C ALA A 138 21.34 10.53 0.93
N ARG A 139 21.49 11.16 2.09
CA ARG A 139 22.71 11.77 2.61
C ARG A 139 23.77 10.71 2.87
N LEU A 140 23.44 9.62 3.57
CA LEU A 140 24.34 8.49 3.81
C LEU A 140 24.77 7.83 2.50
N LYS A 141 23.85 7.66 1.54
CA LYS A 141 24.17 7.14 0.19
C LYS A 141 25.09 8.09 -0.57
N TRP A 142 24.85 9.39 -0.51
CA TRP A 142 25.71 10.42 -1.10
C TRP A 142 27.10 10.42 -0.44
N GLU A 143 27.19 10.36 0.88
CA GLU A 143 28.45 10.26 1.63
C GLU A 143 29.23 9.00 1.27
N PHE A 144 28.55 7.85 1.18
CA PHE A 144 29.16 6.60 0.76
C PHE A 144 29.74 6.71 -0.66
N ARG A 145 28.96 7.25 -1.60
CA ARG A 145 29.41 7.51 -2.99
C ARG A 145 30.57 8.51 -3.05
N LYS A 146 30.55 9.53 -2.19
CA LYS A 146 31.65 10.49 -2.03
C LYS A 146 32.93 9.80 -1.58
N ARG A 147 32.85 8.95 -0.54
CA ARG A 147 33.99 8.17 -0.04
C ARG A 147 34.55 7.21 -1.08
N LEU A 148 33.69 6.64 -1.92
CA LEU A 148 34.08 5.78 -3.04
C LEU A 148 34.61 6.54 -4.26
N GLY A 149 34.55 7.88 -4.29
CA GLY A 149 35.00 8.68 -5.44
C GLY A 149 34.12 8.52 -6.70
N ILE A 150 32.86 8.10 -6.54
CA ILE A 150 31.91 7.84 -7.65
C ILE A 150 30.79 8.88 -7.74
N LEU A 151 30.95 10.03 -7.10
CA LEU A 151 30.06 11.17 -7.33
C LEU A 151 30.31 11.76 -8.71
N ARG A 152 29.24 12.15 -9.39
CA ARG A 152 29.36 12.87 -10.66
C ARG A 152 29.79 14.31 -10.37
N THR A 153 30.58 14.90 -11.27
CA THR A 153 30.95 16.32 -11.19
C THR A 153 29.68 17.18 -11.14
N GLY A 154 29.53 17.97 -10.07
CA GLY A 154 28.36 18.83 -9.85
C GLY A 154 27.22 18.21 -9.04
N GLU A 155 27.35 16.96 -8.58
CA GLU A 155 26.37 16.32 -7.70
C GLU A 155 26.41 16.98 -6.29
N GLN A 156 25.38 17.74 -5.96
CA GLN A 156 25.25 18.46 -4.67
C GLN A 156 24.66 17.57 -3.58
N GLU A 157 24.89 17.94 -2.32
CA GLU A 157 24.16 17.36 -1.19
C GLU A 157 22.68 17.74 -1.32
N PRO A 158 21.73 16.83 -1.10
CA PRO A 158 20.31 17.14 -1.22
C PRO A 158 19.88 18.22 -0.20
N GLU A 159 19.57 19.43 -0.70
CA GLU A 159 18.93 20.50 0.07
C GLU A 159 17.40 20.34 0.07
N ALA A 160 16.76 20.69 1.20
CA ALA A 160 15.38 20.30 1.56
C ALA A 160 14.40 21.47 1.58
N ILE A 161 14.47 22.38 0.62
CA ILE A 161 13.48 23.45 0.46
C ILE A 161 13.05 23.41 -0.99
N ASP A 162 11.76 23.18 -1.23
CA ASP A 162 11.23 23.32 -2.59
C ASP A 162 11.13 24.80 -2.99
N ALA A 163 10.83 25.05 -4.26
CA ALA A 163 10.74 26.41 -4.79
C ALA A 163 9.68 27.28 -4.06
N ASP A 164 8.73 26.63 -3.38
CA ASP A 164 7.60 27.25 -2.68
C ASP A 164 7.91 27.51 -1.18
N GLY A 165 9.09 27.11 -0.70
CA GLY A 165 9.53 27.34 0.68
C GLY A 165 8.98 26.32 1.69
N PHE A 166 8.37 25.23 1.23
CA PHE A 166 7.93 24.15 2.10
C PHE A 166 9.08 23.20 2.40
N THR A 167 9.12 22.74 3.65
CA THR A 167 9.96 21.62 4.06
C THR A 167 9.07 20.39 4.10
N PHE A 168 9.50 19.32 3.44
CA PHE A 168 8.82 18.04 3.43
C PHE A 168 9.59 17.04 4.26
N THR A 169 8.90 16.15 4.98
CA THR A 169 9.53 15.03 5.67
C THR A 169 8.63 13.82 5.72
N ASP A 170 9.20 12.62 5.67
CA ASP A 170 8.49 11.38 5.90
C ASP A 170 8.15 11.12 7.37
N SER A 171 8.77 11.86 8.31
CA SER A 171 8.52 11.72 9.75
C SER A 171 8.45 13.06 10.48
N ALA A 172 7.35 13.31 11.20
CA ALA A 172 7.18 14.53 11.99
C ALA A 172 6.19 14.36 13.14
N ALA A 173 6.32 15.20 14.17
CA ALA A 173 5.28 15.34 15.18
C ALA A 173 4.02 15.91 14.54
N LYS A 174 2.86 15.38 14.95
CA LYS A 174 1.54 15.79 14.44
C LYS A 174 1.35 17.32 14.41
N ARG A 175 1.77 18.02 15.48
CA ARG A 175 1.64 19.49 15.59
C ARG A 175 2.39 20.29 14.54
N ASP A 176 3.44 19.71 13.96
CA ASP A 176 4.32 20.38 12.99
C ASP A 176 3.85 20.14 11.54
N ILE A 177 2.96 19.17 11.32
CA ILE A 177 2.39 18.83 10.00
C ILE A 177 1.23 19.78 9.66
N ASP A 178 1.18 20.24 8.41
CA ASP A 178 0.16 21.15 7.93
C ASP A 178 -1.11 20.42 7.42
N PHE A 179 -1.83 19.80 8.35
CA PHE A 179 -3.08 19.11 8.04
C PHE A 179 -4.18 20.04 7.51
N GLU A 180 -4.18 21.31 7.92
CA GLU A 180 -5.20 22.27 7.50
C GLU A 180 -5.05 22.63 6.03
N SER A 181 -3.84 22.97 5.58
CA SER A 181 -3.58 23.25 4.16
C SER A 181 -3.82 22.02 3.29
N MET A 182 -3.46 20.82 3.74
CA MET A 182 -3.75 19.57 3.01
C MET A 182 -5.26 19.35 2.83
N ARG A 183 -6.05 19.48 3.91
CA ARG A 183 -7.52 19.34 3.82
C ARG A 183 -8.15 20.41 2.94
N ALA A 184 -7.65 21.64 3.01
CA ALA A 184 -8.10 22.73 2.14
C ALA A 184 -7.83 22.41 0.66
N ALA A 185 -6.62 21.95 0.33
CA ALA A 185 -6.23 21.55 -1.02
C ALA A 185 -7.10 20.38 -1.56
N ILE A 186 -7.36 19.36 -0.73
CA ILE A 186 -8.25 18.24 -1.09
C ILE A 186 -9.66 18.75 -1.37
N ARG A 187 -10.21 19.58 -0.49
CA ARG A 187 -11.55 20.13 -0.67
C ARG A 187 -11.65 20.96 -1.92
N ALA A 188 -10.70 21.86 -2.17
CA ALA A 188 -10.68 22.70 -3.37
C ALA A 188 -10.63 21.86 -4.65
N ALA A 189 -9.73 20.86 -4.70
CA ALA A 189 -9.61 19.98 -5.86
C ALA A 189 -10.85 19.10 -6.07
N ALA A 190 -11.49 18.64 -5.00
CA ALA A 190 -12.74 17.89 -5.06
C ALA A 190 -13.91 18.75 -5.55
N GLU A 191 -14.04 19.97 -5.02
CA GLU A 191 -15.06 20.92 -5.46
C GLU A 191 -14.91 21.27 -6.94
N GLU A 192 -13.69 21.57 -7.38
CA GLU A 192 -13.38 21.85 -8.78
C GLU A 192 -13.77 20.67 -9.69
N ARG A 193 -13.40 19.44 -9.30
CA ARG A 193 -13.77 18.24 -10.07
C ARG A 193 -15.27 18.04 -10.15
N TRP A 194 -15.98 18.25 -9.03
CA TRP A 194 -17.43 18.11 -8.97
C TRP A 194 -18.12 19.16 -9.85
N GLU A 195 -17.71 20.42 -9.78
CA GLU A 195 -18.23 21.50 -10.62
C GLU A 195 -17.98 21.23 -12.10
N HIS A 196 -16.78 20.75 -12.45
CA HIS A 196 -16.44 20.42 -13.83
C HIS A 196 -17.32 19.28 -14.38
N ALA A 197 -17.55 18.23 -13.57
CA ALA A 197 -18.43 17.13 -13.93
C ALA A 197 -19.89 17.59 -14.09
N ALA A 198 -20.38 18.39 -13.15
CA ALA A 198 -21.74 18.96 -13.18
C ALA A 198 -21.96 19.84 -14.42
N ASN A 199 -20.97 20.66 -14.78
CA ASN A 199 -21.01 21.47 -16.00
C ASN A 199 -20.97 20.61 -17.26
N ALA A 200 -20.17 19.55 -17.28
CA ALA A 200 -20.05 18.65 -18.42
C ALA A 200 -21.33 17.84 -18.67
N CYS A 201 -21.94 17.27 -17.63
CA CYS A 201 -23.17 16.49 -17.76
C CYS A 201 -24.42 17.37 -17.92
N GLY A 202 -24.38 18.62 -17.46
CA GLY A 202 -25.54 19.51 -17.42
C GLY A 202 -26.69 18.88 -16.63
N SER A 203 -27.87 18.77 -17.24
CA SER A 203 -29.05 18.15 -16.65
C SER A 203 -29.14 16.63 -16.84
N GLN A 204 -28.19 16.03 -17.55
CA GLN A 204 -28.21 14.61 -17.84
C GLN A 204 -27.93 13.79 -16.57
N LYS A 205 -28.64 12.66 -16.43
CA LYS A 205 -28.43 11.69 -15.35
C LYS A 205 -27.88 10.41 -15.93
N TRP A 206 -27.15 9.65 -15.11
CA TRP A 206 -26.71 8.30 -15.43
C TRP A 206 -27.11 7.32 -14.33
N LYS A 207 -27.17 6.06 -14.70
CA LYS A 207 -27.30 4.94 -13.77
C LYS A 207 -25.92 4.61 -13.21
N PRO A 208 -25.79 4.41 -11.89
CA PRO A 208 -24.56 3.90 -11.30
C PRO A 208 -24.15 2.56 -11.93
N PHE A 209 -22.85 2.32 -12.00
CA PHE A 209 -22.24 1.11 -12.54
C PHE A 209 -22.79 -0.14 -11.88
N ASP A 210 -22.97 -0.17 -10.55
CA ASP A 210 -23.54 -1.34 -9.85
C ASP A 210 -24.93 -1.74 -10.38
N VAL A 211 -25.74 -0.76 -10.78
CA VAL A 211 -27.08 -1.02 -11.37
C VAL A 211 -26.95 -1.67 -12.74
N ILE A 212 -25.96 -1.26 -13.53
CA ILE A 212 -25.66 -1.86 -14.83
C ILE A 212 -25.02 -3.23 -14.64
N TRP A 213 -24.07 -3.36 -13.72
CA TRP A 213 -23.35 -4.59 -13.42
C TRP A 213 -24.29 -5.72 -12.99
N GLU A 214 -25.34 -5.42 -12.22
CA GLU A 214 -26.33 -6.41 -11.78
C GLU A 214 -27.04 -7.12 -12.96
N LYS A 215 -27.17 -6.48 -14.12
CA LYS A 215 -27.69 -7.10 -15.36
C LYS A 215 -26.76 -8.20 -15.88
N TYR A 216 -25.45 -7.99 -15.77
CA TYR A 216 -24.40 -8.86 -16.30
C TYR A 216 -23.99 -9.94 -15.29
N ARG A 217 -23.95 -9.61 -14.00
CA ARG A 217 -23.59 -10.53 -12.91
C ARG A 217 -24.49 -11.76 -12.88
N LYS A 218 -25.78 -11.60 -13.18
CA LYS A 218 -26.75 -12.72 -13.22
C LYS A 218 -26.50 -13.73 -14.35
N ALA A 219 -25.68 -13.38 -15.35
CA ALA A 219 -25.42 -14.21 -16.53
C ALA A 219 -24.17 -15.10 -16.44
N ASN A 220 -23.42 -15.03 -15.34
CA ASN A 220 -22.11 -15.63 -15.00
C ASN A 220 -21.03 -14.55 -14.84
N TYR A 221 -20.33 -14.62 -13.71
CA TYR A 221 -19.17 -13.78 -13.44
C TYR A 221 -18.06 -14.13 -14.43
N SER A 222 -17.74 -13.20 -15.33
CA SER A 222 -16.64 -13.32 -16.29
C SER A 222 -16.09 -11.94 -16.65
N ASP A 223 -14.82 -11.86 -17.02
CA ASP A 223 -14.19 -10.62 -17.47
C ASP A 223 -14.94 -10.03 -18.68
N ALA A 224 -15.40 -10.89 -19.60
CA ALA A 224 -16.19 -10.47 -20.76
C ALA A 224 -17.50 -9.77 -20.34
N ALA A 225 -18.19 -10.30 -19.33
CA ALA A 225 -19.40 -9.68 -18.79
C ALA A 225 -19.07 -8.33 -18.12
N TYR A 226 -17.96 -8.24 -17.39
CA TYR A 226 -17.50 -7.01 -16.76
C TYR A 226 -17.18 -5.91 -17.77
N TYR A 227 -16.41 -6.23 -18.81
CA TYR A 227 -16.11 -5.28 -19.89
C TYR A 227 -17.36 -4.85 -20.65
N ALA A 228 -18.31 -5.76 -20.87
CA ALA A 228 -19.58 -5.41 -21.49
C ALA A 228 -20.38 -4.42 -20.62
N ALA A 229 -20.38 -4.60 -19.30
CA ALA A 229 -21.01 -3.67 -18.36
C ALA A 229 -20.31 -2.30 -18.34
N ILE A 230 -18.97 -2.28 -18.35
CA ILE A 230 -18.19 -1.04 -18.44
C ILE A 230 -18.52 -0.30 -19.72
N ASN A 231 -18.57 -1.01 -20.86
CA ASN A 231 -18.92 -0.40 -22.13
C ASN A 231 -20.34 0.20 -22.07
N GLU A 232 -21.35 -0.55 -21.64
CA GLU A 232 -22.72 -0.03 -21.51
C GLU A 232 -22.80 1.18 -20.57
N TRP A 233 -22.11 1.13 -19.43
CA TRP A 233 -22.06 2.24 -18.46
C TRP A 233 -21.39 3.49 -19.04
N SER A 234 -20.25 3.32 -19.71
CA SER A 234 -19.46 4.41 -20.29
C SER A 234 -20.14 5.06 -21.49
N GLU A 235 -21.09 4.37 -22.12
CA GLU A 235 -21.86 4.86 -23.27
C GLU A 235 -22.98 5.83 -22.89
N GLN A 236 -23.32 5.95 -21.60
CA GLN A 236 -24.29 6.92 -21.12
C GLN A 236 -23.82 8.35 -21.39
N ALA A 237 -24.70 9.20 -21.93
CA ALA A 237 -24.33 10.55 -22.39
C ALA A 237 -23.63 11.40 -21.30
N ALA A 238 -24.12 11.34 -20.06
CA ALA A 238 -23.52 12.06 -18.94
C ALA A 238 -22.11 11.52 -18.61
N VAL A 239 -21.93 10.20 -18.59
CA VAL A 239 -20.65 9.55 -18.31
C VAL A 239 -19.63 9.87 -19.41
N LYS A 240 -20.04 9.80 -20.68
CA LYS A 240 -19.22 10.22 -21.82
C LYS A 240 -18.74 11.66 -21.68
N ALA A 241 -19.66 12.58 -21.32
CA ALA A 241 -19.33 13.99 -21.14
C ALA A 241 -18.30 14.18 -20.01
N ILE A 242 -18.46 13.49 -18.88
CA ILE A 242 -17.49 13.53 -17.77
C ILE A 242 -16.14 12.96 -18.21
N LEU A 243 -16.11 11.79 -18.85
CA LEU A 243 -14.89 11.13 -19.31
C LEU A 243 -14.09 11.98 -20.32
N ALA A 244 -14.80 12.72 -21.19
CA ALA A 244 -14.17 13.66 -22.12
C ALA A 244 -13.46 14.83 -21.41
N THR A 245 -13.77 15.08 -20.15
CA THR A 245 -13.12 16.13 -19.34
C THR A 245 -11.98 15.63 -18.46
N THR A 246 -11.89 14.32 -18.23
CA THR A 246 -10.85 13.71 -17.38
C THR A 246 -9.48 13.57 -18.05
N THR A 247 -9.31 13.99 -19.30
CA THR A 247 -7.99 14.08 -19.95
C THR A 247 -7.21 15.30 -19.42
N MET A 248 -6.90 15.31 -18.12
CA MET A 248 -5.89 16.21 -17.58
C MET A 248 -4.53 15.59 -17.82
N ASP A 249 -3.77 16.15 -18.75
CA ASP A 249 -2.34 15.89 -18.83
C ASP A 249 -1.70 16.37 -17.52
N VAL A 250 -0.75 15.62 -16.96
CA VAL A 250 0.05 16.08 -15.80
C VAL A 250 0.86 17.34 -16.16
N CYS A 251 1.05 17.57 -17.46
CA CYS A 251 1.63 18.76 -18.06
C CYS A 251 0.61 19.87 -18.35
N ASP A 252 -0.67 19.71 -18.00
CA ASP A 252 -1.69 20.75 -18.12
C ASP A 252 -1.24 21.95 -17.28
N SER A 253 -1.21 23.13 -17.90
CA SER A 253 -0.77 24.37 -17.24
C SER A 253 -1.61 24.68 -15.99
N ARG A 254 -2.87 24.21 -15.92
CA ARG A 254 -3.73 24.30 -14.73
C ARG A 254 -3.18 23.58 -13.51
N ILE A 255 -2.33 22.56 -13.70
CA ILE A 255 -1.62 21.81 -12.66
C ILE A 255 -0.17 22.31 -12.52
N ALA A 256 0.46 22.71 -13.63
CA ALA A 256 1.87 23.09 -13.65
C ALA A 256 2.18 24.28 -12.72
N ASP A 257 1.24 25.22 -12.60
CA ASP A 257 1.40 26.44 -11.79
C ASP A 257 0.90 26.29 -10.34
N ARG A 258 0.37 25.11 -9.97
CA ARG A 258 -0.10 24.86 -8.60
C ARG A 258 1.04 24.56 -7.66
N ILE A 259 0.93 25.05 -6.43
CA ILE A 259 1.79 24.63 -5.33
C ILE A 259 1.64 23.11 -5.17
N ARG A 260 2.75 22.44 -4.85
CA ARG A 260 2.87 20.97 -4.84
C ARG A 260 1.69 20.23 -4.19
N MET A 261 1.17 20.72 -3.06
CA MET A 261 0.04 20.08 -2.34
C MET A 261 -1.24 20.04 -3.17
N GLU A 262 -1.62 21.15 -3.81
CA GLU A 262 -2.81 21.22 -4.65
C GLU A 262 -2.64 20.36 -5.90
N LYS A 263 -1.43 20.32 -6.46
CA LYS A 263 -1.07 19.43 -7.56
C LYS A 263 -1.23 17.96 -7.17
N MET A 264 -0.75 17.55 -5.99
CA MET A 264 -0.91 16.17 -5.51
C MET A 264 -2.38 15.80 -5.31
N ALA A 265 -3.17 16.67 -4.67
CA ALA A 265 -4.61 16.47 -4.49
C ALA A 265 -5.34 16.36 -5.84
N ALA A 266 -5.02 17.26 -6.79
CA ALA A 266 -5.60 17.25 -8.12
C ALA A 266 -5.23 15.96 -8.88
N ILE A 267 -3.96 15.56 -8.91
CA ILE A 267 -3.54 14.32 -9.58
C ILE A 267 -4.32 13.12 -9.02
N GLY A 268 -4.39 12.96 -7.70
CA GLY A 268 -5.07 11.81 -7.06
C GLY A 268 -6.58 11.75 -7.31
N LEU A 269 -7.23 12.90 -7.49
CA LEU A 269 -8.65 12.98 -7.81
C LEU A 269 -8.91 12.83 -9.31
N TRP A 270 -8.20 13.56 -10.16
CA TRP A 270 -8.51 13.67 -11.59
C TRP A 270 -8.01 12.50 -12.42
N THR A 271 -6.93 11.84 -12.02
CA THR A 271 -6.42 10.66 -12.75
C THR A 271 -7.22 9.39 -12.46
N ASN A 272 -8.02 9.37 -11.39
CA ASN A 272 -8.87 8.23 -11.07
C ASN A 272 -10.19 8.31 -11.86
N ALA A 273 -10.16 7.80 -13.10
CA ALA A 273 -11.32 7.72 -13.99
C ALA A 273 -12.06 6.37 -13.90
N THR A 274 -11.98 5.67 -12.75
CA THR A 274 -12.74 4.44 -12.53
C THR A 274 -14.24 4.73 -12.48
N HIS A 275 -15.05 3.69 -12.74
CA HIS A 275 -16.50 3.79 -12.66
C HIS A 275 -16.98 4.23 -11.27
N GLU A 276 -16.38 3.70 -10.21
CA GLU A 276 -16.64 4.09 -8.84
C GLU A 276 -16.39 5.59 -8.60
N ALA A 277 -15.25 6.11 -9.07
CA ALA A 277 -14.90 7.51 -8.90
C ALA A 277 -15.86 8.44 -9.65
N ILE A 278 -16.36 8.02 -10.83
CA ILE A 278 -17.31 8.80 -11.62
C ILE A 278 -18.71 8.74 -11.02
N ASP A 279 -19.16 7.58 -10.53
CA ASP A 279 -20.47 7.47 -9.89
C ASP A 279 -20.60 8.32 -8.63
N GLN A 280 -19.49 8.52 -7.90
CA GLN A 280 -19.45 9.43 -6.76
C GLN A 280 -19.77 10.90 -7.15
N LEU A 281 -19.56 11.31 -8.40
CA LEU A 281 -19.91 12.64 -8.89
C LEU A 281 -21.43 12.85 -9.00
N GLY A 282 -22.23 11.77 -8.92
CA GLY A 282 -23.69 11.85 -8.83
C GLY A 282 -24.20 12.24 -7.44
N LEU A 283 -23.33 12.31 -6.44
CA LEU A 283 -23.66 12.75 -5.09
C LEU A 283 -23.80 14.28 -5.01
N SER A 284 -24.41 14.79 -3.94
CA SER A 284 -24.38 16.23 -3.66
C SER A 284 -22.94 16.72 -3.50
N ARG A 285 -22.67 17.98 -3.85
CA ARG A 285 -21.33 18.59 -3.70
C ARG A 285 -20.78 18.38 -2.29
N GLU A 286 -21.58 18.63 -1.26
CA GLU A 286 -21.17 18.48 0.14
C GLU A 286 -20.85 17.02 0.49
N THR A 287 -21.66 16.07 0.03
CA THR A 287 -21.40 14.64 0.27
C THR A 287 -20.15 14.18 -0.46
N TYR A 288 -19.94 14.62 -1.70
CA TYR A 288 -18.77 14.25 -2.50
C TYR A 288 -17.48 14.78 -1.87
N THR A 289 -17.43 16.05 -1.49
CA THR A 289 -16.20 16.66 -0.94
C THR A 289 -15.80 16.07 0.42
N LYS A 290 -16.78 15.64 1.23
CA LYS A 290 -16.54 14.98 2.54
C LYS A 290 -16.00 13.55 2.43
N LYS A 291 -16.04 12.91 1.25
CA LYS A 291 -15.52 11.54 1.07
C LYS A 291 -14.00 11.45 1.03
N PHE A 292 -13.31 12.58 0.81
CA PHE A 292 -11.88 12.59 0.59
C PHE A 292 -11.15 13.04 1.86
N GLY A 293 -10.21 12.21 2.30
CA GLY A 293 -9.33 12.49 3.44
C GLY A 293 -7.89 12.76 3.00
N LEU A 294 -7.01 12.98 3.98
CA LEU A 294 -5.58 13.19 3.85
C LEU A 294 -4.89 12.07 3.07
N TRP A 295 -5.40 10.83 3.14
CA TRP A 295 -4.92 9.70 2.33
C TRP A 295 -4.89 10.00 0.83
N LYS A 296 -5.69 10.95 0.32
CA LYS A 296 -5.64 11.38 -1.08
C LYS A 296 -4.36 12.12 -1.47
N ILE A 297 -3.77 12.88 -0.56
CA ILE A 297 -2.48 13.55 -0.77
C ILE A 297 -1.36 12.62 -0.35
N LEU A 298 -1.49 12.01 0.83
CA LEU A 298 -0.42 11.24 1.46
C LEU A 298 -0.30 9.81 0.92
N GLY A 299 -1.27 9.34 0.14
CA GLY A 299 -1.22 8.04 -0.54
C GLY A 299 -1.31 6.81 0.36
N TYR A 300 -1.43 6.98 1.68
CA TYR A 300 -1.46 5.84 2.60
C TYR A 300 -2.77 5.04 2.47
N THR A 301 -2.64 3.73 2.45
CA THR A 301 -3.77 2.78 2.46
C THR A 301 -3.84 1.98 3.74
N ASP A 302 -2.73 1.90 4.46
CA ASP A 302 -2.57 1.15 5.69
C ASP A 302 -2.18 2.08 6.82
N VAL A 303 -2.71 1.82 8.02
CA VAL A 303 -2.36 2.54 9.24
C VAL A 303 -1.91 1.53 10.29
N ILE A 304 -0.75 1.79 10.89
CA ILE A 304 -0.22 1.03 12.01
C ILE A 304 -0.10 1.95 13.21
N MET A 305 -0.73 1.59 14.32
CA MET A 305 -0.71 2.39 15.54
C MET A 305 -0.44 1.47 16.73
N HIS A 306 0.62 1.77 17.49
CA HIS A 306 1.08 0.91 18.58
C HIS A 306 1.34 -0.54 18.12
N GLY A 307 1.76 -0.66 16.86
CA GLY A 307 1.94 -1.92 16.17
C GLY A 307 0.65 -2.70 15.86
N GLU A 308 -0.53 -2.11 15.97
CA GLU A 308 -1.75 -2.75 15.47
C GLU A 308 -2.08 -2.23 14.08
N HIS A 309 -2.40 -3.12 13.15
CA HIS A 309 -2.86 -2.77 11.81
C HIS A 309 -4.33 -2.38 11.85
N LEU A 310 -4.63 -1.10 11.66
CA LEU A 310 -5.97 -0.55 11.68
C LEU A 310 -6.61 -0.74 10.29
N LYS A 311 -7.34 -1.85 10.12
CA LYS A 311 -8.02 -2.18 8.84
C LYS A 311 -9.15 -1.21 8.49
N GLU A 312 -9.80 -0.65 9.50
CA GLU A 312 -10.87 0.33 9.34
C GLU A 312 -10.66 1.45 10.36
N PHE A 313 -10.70 2.70 9.89
CA PHE A 313 -10.57 3.87 10.74
C PHE A 313 -11.34 5.06 10.18
N ASN A 314 -11.85 5.89 11.08
CA ASN A 314 -12.32 7.23 10.72
C ASN A 314 -11.14 8.20 10.87
N GLU A 315 -10.73 8.81 9.75
CA GLU A 315 -9.55 9.66 9.71
C GLU A 315 -9.62 10.84 10.69
N ASP A 316 -10.76 11.53 10.76
CA ASP A 316 -10.93 12.67 11.68
C ASP A 316 -10.89 12.24 13.15
N GLN A 317 -11.50 11.10 13.49
CA GLN A 317 -11.45 10.54 14.83
C GLN A 317 -10.02 10.08 15.18
N LEU A 318 -9.32 9.45 14.24
CA LEU A 318 -7.95 8.99 14.41
C LEU A 318 -7.02 10.17 14.69
N PHE A 319 -7.04 11.21 13.83
CA PHE A 319 -6.18 12.36 14.03
C PHE A 319 -6.60 13.23 15.21
N SER A 320 -7.86 13.24 15.64
CA SER A 320 -8.28 13.98 16.83
C SER A 320 -7.94 13.27 18.15
N SER A 321 -7.81 11.94 18.14
CA SER A 321 -7.49 11.16 19.35
C SER A 321 -5.99 11.11 19.67
N ILE A 322 -5.13 11.26 18.67
CA ILE A 322 -3.68 11.22 18.87
C ILE A 322 -3.14 12.54 19.46
N PRO A 323 -2.22 12.48 20.45
CA PRO A 323 -1.56 13.67 20.98
C PRO A 323 -0.77 14.47 19.94
N GLU A 324 -0.55 15.76 20.22
CA GLU A 324 0.10 16.71 19.30
C GLU A 324 1.61 16.44 19.13
N GLU A 325 2.22 15.80 20.13
CA GLU A 325 3.61 15.38 20.15
C GLU A 325 3.86 14.02 19.49
N THR A 326 2.81 13.27 19.16
CA THR A 326 2.95 11.94 18.54
C THR A 326 3.63 12.05 17.19
N ILE A 327 4.68 11.24 16.99
CA ILE A 327 5.38 11.12 15.72
C ILE A 327 4.52 10.34 14.74
N LEU A 328 4.40 10.88 13.53
CA LEU A 328 3.75 10.25 12.39
C LEU A 328 4.82 10.00 11.34
N THR A 329 4.84 8.79 10.79
CA THR A 329 5.82 8.39 9.78
C THR A 329 5.13 7.76 8.58
N LEU A 330 5.44 8.21 7.36
CA LEU A 330 4.98 7.62 6.11
C LEU A 330 6.07 6.72 5.55
N VAL A 331 5.69 5.48 5.26
CA VAL A 331 6.62 4.46 4.77
C VAL A 331 6.08 3.88 3.48
N SER A 332 6.83 4.01 2.39
CA SER A 332 6.53 3.24 1.17
C SER A 332 7.02 1.80 1.36
N ALA A 333 6.14 0.83 1.12
CA ALA A 333 6.44 -0.59 1.26
C ALA A 333 6.05 -1.34 -0.02
N HIS A 334 6.84 -2.35 -0.36
CA HIS A 334 6.56 -3.25 -1.48
C HIS A 334 5.65 -4.40 -1.02
N CYS A 335 4.70 -4.80 -1.86
CA CYS A 335 3.71 -5.87 -1.57
C CYS A 335 3.56 -6.87 -2.72
#